data_AF-A0A9W8EGQ0-F1
#
_entry.id   AF-A0A9W8EGQ0-F1
#
_cell.length_a   1.000
_cell.length_b   1.000
_cell.length_c   1.000
_cell.angle_alpha   90.00
_cell.angle_beta   90.00
_cell.angle_gamma   90.00
#
_symmetry.space_group_name_H-M   'P 1'
#
loop_
_entity.id
_entity.type
_entity.pdbx_description
1 polymer ?
#
loop_
_entity_poly.entity_id
_entity_poly.type
_entity_poly.pdbx_seq_one_letter_code
_entity_poly.pdbx_strand_id
1 'polypeptide(L)'
;NCPKAESGTAVDVCYHCGSADHTTKVCPTPSKTFAFATCFVCGGQGHLSSACQKNDKGLYPNGGGCKYCGSTQHLMRDCKPTKNKELEATVGTVEAHQGGDDDDVFVALRRQQIDKERRDVEPKRPAAKQPKRVVVNF
;
A
#
# COMPACT_ATOMS: atom_id res chain seq x y z
N ASN A 1 27.79 20.78 -17.06
CA ASN A 1 28.00 22.08 -16.37
C ASN A 1 26.63 22.65 -16.06
N CYS A 2 26.05 22.31 -14.90
CA CYS A 2 24.71 22.79 -14.49
C CYS A 2 24.89 23.92 -13.47
N PRO A 3 24.52 25.16 -13.80
CA PRO A 3 24.68 26.29 -12.89
C PRO A 3 23.70 26.15 -11.73
N LYS A 4 24.25 26.25 -10.52
CA LYS A 4 23.52 26.12 -9.25
C LYS A 4 22.69 27.39 -9.08
N ALA A 5 21.35 27.24 -9.07
CA ALA A 5 20.43 28.35 -8.89
C ALA A 5 20.80 29.14 -7.62
N GLU A 6 21.18 30.40 -7.84
CA GLU A 6 21.38 31.39 -6.81
C GLU A 6 20.07 31.60 -6.03
N SER A 7 20.06 31.05 -4.82
CA SER A 7 18.98 31.19 -3.85
C SER A 7 18.85 32.66 -3.47
N GLY A 8 17.93 33.36 -4.13
CA GLY A 8 17.63 34.76 -3.88
C GLY A 8 17.30 34.99 -2.41
N THR A 9 18.10 35.85 -1.76
CA THR A 9 17.79 36.71 -0.61
C THR A 9 16.55 36.33 0.21
N ALA A 10 16.53 35.12 0.75
CA ALA A 10 15.63 34.76 1.83
C ALA A 10 16.40 35.08 3.11
N VAL A 11 15.98 36.13 3.80
CA VAL A 11 16.39 36.36 5.19
C VAL A 11 16.20 35.04 5.95
N ASP A 12 17.30 34.42 6.37
CA ASP A 12 17.32 33.12 7.04
C ASP A 12 16.77 33.26 8.46
N VAL A 13 15.47 33.50 8.54
CA VAL A 13 14.72 33.58 9.80
C VAL A 13 14.29 32.18 10.19
N CYS A 14 14.54 31.81 11.44
CA CYS A 14 14.09 30.55 11.99
C CYS A 14 12.57 30.45 11.97
N TYR A 15 12.04 29.48 11.23
CA TYR A 15 10.60 29.27 11.12
C TYR A 15 9.90 28.79 12.41
N HIS A 16 10.67 28.39 13.43
CA HIS A 16 10.13 27.94 14.71
C HIS A 16 9.97 29.08 15.72
N CYS A 17 10.92 30.02 15.77
CA CYS A 17 10.94 31.09 16.78
C CYS A 17 11.02 32.52 16.23
N GLY A 18 11.22 32.69 14.93
CA GLY A 18 11.30 34.00 14.29
C GLY A 18 12.64 34.73 14.45
N SER A 19 13.67 34.09 15.03
CA SER A 19 15.02 34.68 15.16
C SER A 19 15.82 34.56 13.86
N ALA A 20 16.59 35.59 13.50
CA ALA A 20 17.49 35.55 12.34
C ALA A 20 18.89 34.99 12.68
N ASP A 21 19.16 34.67 13.95
CA ASP A 21 20.48 34.20 14.40
C ASP A 21 20.77 32.74 14.01
N HIS A 22 19.76 31.95 13.64
CA HIS A 22 19.93 30.54 13.36
C HIS A 22 18.92 29.99 12.34
N THR A 23 19.33 28.92 11.66
CA THR A 23 18.45 28.10 10.83
C THR A 23 17.56 27.19 11.70
N THR A 24 16.39 26.81 11.18
CA THR A 24 15.40 25.93 11.83
C THR A 24 15.99 24.64 12.42
N LYS A 25 17.05 24.09 11.81
CA LYS A 25 17.77 22.89 12.25
C LYS A 25 18.56 23.07 13.55
N VAL A 26 19.01 24.29 13.84
CA VAL A 26 19.85 24.64 14.99
C VAL A 26 19.04 25.45 16.01
N CYS A 27 17.71 25.41 15.90
CA CYS A 27 16.84 26.16 16.79
C CYS A 27 16.93 25.60 18.21
N PRO A 28 17.23 26.44 19.22
CA PRO A 28 17.28 26.02 20.63
C PRO A 28 15.89 25.64 21.17
N THR A 29 14.82 26.16 20.55
CA THR A 29 13.42 25.91 20.93
C THR A 29 12.64 25.35 19.75
N PRO A 30 12.86 24.07 19.37
CA PRO A 30 12.16 23.50 18.24
C PRO A 30 10.67 23.30 18.56
N SER A 31 9.80 24.08 17.90
CA SER A 31 8.35 23.90 17.98
C SER A 31 7.86 22.92 16.91
N LYS A 32 6.72 22.26 17.17
CA LYS A 32 6.01 21.48 16.15
C LYS A 32 5.27 22.36 15.15
N THR A 33 5.02 23.62 15.51
CA THR A 33 4.30 24.59 14.69
C THR A 33 5.29 25.53 14.01
N PHE A 34 5.13 25.68 12.69
CA PHE A 34 5.93 26.59 11.87
C PHE A 34 5.23 27.95 11.77
N ALA A 35 5.02 28.61 12.91
CA ALA A 35 4.25 29.86 12.98
C ALA A 35 4.82 30.97 12.07
N PHE A 36 6.14 30.99 11.91
CA PHE A 36 6.86 32.00 11.12
C PHE A 36 7.20 31.54 9.71
N ALA A 37 6.87 30.30 9.31
CA ALA A 37 7.05 29.85 7.94
C ALA A 37 6.03 30.54 7.02
N THR A 38 6.50 31.04 5.88
CA THR A 38 5.65 31.53 4.81
C THR A 38 5.52 30.45 3.74
N CYS A 39 4.28 30.14 3.36
CA CYS A 39 3.99 29.17 2.32
C CYS A 39 4.34 29.75 0.95
N PHE A 40 5.20 29.05 0.20
CA PHE A 40 5.58 29.47 -1.15
C PHE A 40 4.48 29.26 -2.19
N VAL A 41 3.41 28.51 -1.85
CA VAL A 41 2.30 28.23 -2.77
C VAL A 41 1.17 29.26 -2.63
N CYS A 42 0.78 29.58 -1.40
CA CYS A 42 -0.37 30.47 -1.14
C CYS A 42 0.01 31.83 -0.52
N GLY A 43 1.28 32.04 -0.17
CA GLY A 43 1.77 33.25 0.50
C GLY A 43 1.34 33.41 1.96
N GLY A 44 0.53 32.50 2.50
CA GLY A 44 0.09 32.54 3.90
C GLY A 44 1.20 32.13 4.87
N GLN A 45 1.16 32.66 6.09
CA GLN A 45 2.09 32.29 7.16
C GLN A 45 1.52 31.16 8.05
N GLY A 46 2.38 30.49 8.80
CA GLY A 46 1.99 29.46 9.77
C GLY A 46 2.03 28.01 9.25
N HIS A 47 2.40 27.80 7.98
CA HIS A 47 2.55 26.46 7.40
C HIS A 47 3.57 26.44 6.25
N LEU A 48 4.13 25.26 6.00
CA LEU A 48 5.00 25.00 4.84
C LEU A 48 4.16 24.64 3.62
N SER A 49 4.71 24.82 2.40
CA SER A 49 4.07 24.41 1.13
C SER A 49 3.58 22.96 1.13
N SER A 50 4.27 22.08 1.85
CA SER A 50 3.92 20.67 2.03
C SER A 50 2.61 20.44 2.79
N ALA A 51 2.27 21.33 3.71
CA ALA A 51 1.06 21.28 4.54
C ALA A 51 0.00 22.29 4.07
N CYS A 52 0.19 22.90 2.90
CA CYS A 52 -0.72 23.89 2.36
C CYS A 52 -1.98 23.23 1.81
N GLN A 53 -3.13 23.55 2.39
CA GLN A 53 -4.42 23.00 1.97
C GLN A 53 -4.92 23.55 0.63
N LYS A 54 -4.37 24.69 0.19
CA LYS A 54 -4.65 25.31 -1.12
C LYS A 54 -3.75 24.80 -2.24
N ASN A 55 -2.83 23.88 -1.94
CA ASN A 55 -1.88 23.37 -2.93
C ASN A 55 -2.49 22.23 -3.74
N ASP A 56 -3.11 22.60 -4.86
CA ASP A 56 -3.73 21.67 -5.82
C ASP A 56 -2.71 20.67 -6.41
N LYS A 57 -1.44 21.06 -6.47
CA LYS A 57 -0.34 20.24 -7.00
C LYS A 57 0.24 19.24 -5.99
N GLY A 58 -0.12 19.34 -4.71
CA GLY A 58 0.37 18.43 -3.66
C GLY A 58 1.83 18.66 -3.26
N LEU A 59 2.45 17.67 -2.60
CA LEU A 59 3.81 17.79 -2.05
C LEU A 59 4.89 18.09 -3.11
N TYR A 60 4.62 17.78 -4.38
CA TYR A 60 5.59 17.84 -5.46
C TYR A 60 5.48 19.15 -6.27
N PRO A 61 6.59 19.91 -6.48
CA PRO A 61 6.57 21.19 -7.21
C PRO A 61 6.03 21.09 -8.64
N ASN A 62 6.36 20.02 -9.35
CA ASN A 62 5.86 19.77 -10.71
C ASN A 62 4.42 19.24 -10.73
N GLY A 63 3.82 19.01 -9.56
CA GLY A 63 2.59 18.27 -9.39
C GLY A 63 2.78 16.77 -9.46
N GLY A 64 1.72 16.04 -9.11
CA GLY A 64 1.69 14.59 -9.17
C GLY A 64 1.24 13.97 -7.84
N GLY A 65 0.78 12.74 -7.95
CA GLY A 65 0.30 11.96 -6.81
C GLY A 65 0.30 10.48 -7.16
N CYS A 66 -0.01 9.68 -6.17
CA CYS A 66 -0.17 8.25 -6.31
C CYS A 66 -1.32 7.96 -7.27
N LYS A 67 -1.00 7.35 -8.41
CA LYS A 67 -1.99 6.91 -9.41
C LYS A 67 -2.83 5.73 -8.92
N TYR A 68 -2.37 5.01 -7.89
CA TYR A 68 -3.06 3.85 -7.32
C TYR A 68 -4.17 4.26 -6.35
N CYS A 69 -3.89 5.20 -5.44
CA CYS A 69 -4.85 5.62 -4.39
C CYS A 69 -5.37 7.05 -4.55
N GLY A 70 -4.86 7.82 -5.53
CA GLY A 70 -5.23 9.21 -5.77
C GLY A 70 -4.61 10.22 -4.79
N SER A 71 -3.83 9.78 -3.80
CA SER A 71 -3.20 10.69 -2.83
C SER A 71 -2.11 11.54 -3.47
N THR A 72 -2.09 12.84 -3.17
CA THR A 72 -1.03 13.79 -3.60
C THR A 72 0.14 13.88 -2.61
N GLN A 73 0.12 13.07 -1.56
CA GLN A 73 1.14 13.07 -0.51
C GLN A 73 2.30 12.09 -0.78
N HIS A 74 2.09 11.11 -1.64
CA HIS A 74 3.10 10.10 -2.01
C HIS A 74 2.98 9.72 -3.47
N LEU A 75 4.03 9.11 -4.04
CA LEU A 75 4.03 8.58 -5.39
C LEU A 75 3.56 7.12 -5.41
N MET A 76 3.24 6.60 -6.59
CA MET A 76 2.86 5.18 -6.80
C MET A 76 3.81 4.19 -6.12
N ARG A 77 5.11 4.52 -6.11
CA ARG A 77 6.20 3.69 -5.55
C ARG A 77 6.13 3.54 -4.04
N ASP A 78 5.73 4.61 -3.34
CA ASP A 78 5.65 4.68 -1.88
C ASP A 78 4.22 4.46 -1.37
N CYS A 79 3.30 4.19 -2.29
CA CYS A 79 1.97 3.72 -1.94
C CYS A 79 2.17 2.40 -1.21
N LYS A 80 1.72 2.35 0.05
CA LYS A 80 1.48 1.08 0.73
C LYS A 80 0.08 0.67 0.30
N PRO A 81 -0.11 -0.08 -0.81
CA PRO A 81 -1.38 -0.73 -1.00
C PRO A 81 -1.57 -1.57 0.26
N THR A 82 -2.68 -1.41 0.96
CA THR A 82 -3.21 -2.54 1.71
C THR A 82 -3.16 -3.69 0.73
N LYS A 83 -2.29 -4.68 0.99
CA LYS A 83 -2.23 -5.89 0.19
C LYS A 83 -3.66 -6.41 0.22
N ASN A 84 -4.39 -6.24 -0.88
CA ASN A 84 -5.70 -6.83 -1.03
C ASN A 84 -5.41 -8.34 -1.14
N LYS A 85 -5.24 -8.99 0.02
CA LYS A 85 -4.89 -10.41 0.18
C LYS A 85 -5.92 -11.32 -0.51
N GLU A 86 -7.06 -10.76 -0.91
CA GLU A 86 -8.14 -11.43 -1.62
C GLU A 86 -7.85 -11.64 -3.13
N LEU A 87 -6.88 -10.93 -3.72
CA LEU A 87 -6.53 -11.08 -5.14
C LEU A 87 -5.32 -12.00 -5.39
N GLU A 88 -4.64 -12.46 -4.34
CA GLU A 88 -3.58 -13.48 -4.48
C GLU A 88 -4.14 -14.91 -4.67
N ALA A 89 -5.45 -15.11 -4.54
CA ALA A 89 -6.06 -16.45 -4.60
C ALA A 89 -6.41 -16.96 -6.01
N THR A 90 -6.07 -16.22 -7.08
CA THR A 90 -6.36 -16.67 -8.47
C THR A 90 -5.13 -16.95 -9.32
N VAL A 91 -3.92 -16.76 -8.78
CA VAL A 91 -2.70 -17.31 -9.40
C VAL A 91 -2.46 -18.66 -8.74
N GLY A 92 -2.56 -19.73 -9.55
CA GLY A 92 -2.55 -21.12 -9.08
C GLY A 92 -1.42 -21.39 -8.09
N THR A 93 -1.76 -22.08 -7.00
CA THR A 93 -0.79 -22.61 -6.04
C THR A 93 0.17 -23.54 -6.77
N VAL A 94 1.37 -23.04 -7.08
CA VAL A 94 2.48 -23.86 -7.55
C VAL A 94 3.16 -24.46 -6.32
N GLU A 95 3.20 -25.79 -6.25
CA GLU A 95 4.02 -26.50 -5.26
C GLU A 95 5.47 -26.42 -5.72
N ALA A 96 6.43 -26.41 -4.78
CA ALA A 96 7.85 -26.23 -5.08
C ALA A 96 8.47 -27.31 -6.01
N HIS A 97 7.70 -28.34 -6.37
CA HIS A 97 8.10 -29.42 -7.28
C HIS A 97 7.46 -29.29 -8.68
N GLN A 98 6.61 -28.29 -8.96
CA GLN A 98 6.16 -28.01 -10.33
C GLN A 98 7.26 -27.27 -11.11
N GLY A 99 7.72 -27.88 -12.20
CA GLY A 99 8.65 -27.28 -13.15
C GLY A 99 7.94 -26.25 -14.04
N GLY A 100 8.70 -25.33 -14.63
CA GLY A 100 8.15 -24.28 -15.50
C GLY A 100 7.59 -24.76 -16.84
N ASP A 101 7.67 -26.06 -17.10
CA ASP A 101 7.28 -26.77 -18.32
C ASP A 101 6.12 -27.77 -18.11
N ASP A 102 5.58 -27.89 -16.90
CA ASP A 102 4.45 -28.77 -16.62
C ASP A 102 3.15 -28.18 -17.26
N ASP A 103 2.82 -28.61 -18.48
CA ASP A 103 1.56 -28.27 -19.16
C ASP A 103 0.33 -28.65 -18.30
N ASP A 104 -0.75 -27.87 -18.36
CA ASP A 104 -1.98 -28.02 -17.54
C ASP A 104 -2.57 -29.45 -17.55
N VAL A 105 -2.36 -30.19 -18.64
CA VAL A 105 -2.79 -31.58 -18.81
C VAL A 105 -2.04 -32.53 -17.88
N PHE A 106 -0.74 -32.36 -17.72
CA PHE A 106 0.08 -33.21 -16.84
C PHE A 106 -0.23 -32.97 -15.37
N VAL A 107 -0.54 -31.74 -14.99
CA VAL A 107 -1.00 -31.39 -13.63
C VAL A 107 -2.35 -32.06 -13.32
N ALA A 108 -3.29 -32.02 -14.27
CA ALA A 108 -4.61 -32.65 -14.10
C ALA A 108 -4.51 -34.18 -13.99
N LEU A 109 -3.69 -34.83 -14.82
CA LEU A 109 -3.48 -36.28 -14.77
C LEU A 109 -2.82 -36.73 -13.46
N ARG A 110 -1.84 -35.96 -12.96
CA ARG A 110 -1.18 -36.26 -11.68
C ARG A 110 -2.17 -36.17 -10.51
N ARG A 111 -3.05 -35.16 -10.49
CA ARG A 111 -4.13 -35.05 -9.50
C ARG A 111 -5.09 -36.25 -9.55
N GLN A 112 -5.48 -36.68 -10.76
CA GLN A 112 -6.35 -37.84 -10.94
C GLN A 112 -5.71 -39.15 -10.45
N GLN A 113 -4.40 -39.31 -10.65
CA GLN A 113 -3.64 -40.47 -10.16
C GLN A 113 -3.63 -40.51 -8.63
N ILE A 114 -3.31 -39.38 -7.98
CA ILE A 114 -3.29 -39.28 -6.50
C ILE A 114 -4.69 -39.55 -5.92
N ASP A 115 -5.74 -39.00 -6.51
CA ASP A 115 -7.12 -39.25 -6.07
C ASP A 115 -7.55 -40.71 -6.26
N LYS A 116 -7.00 -41.41 -7.25
CA LYS A 116 -7.21 -42.85 -7.43
C LYS A 116 -6.52 -43.63 -6.31
N GLU A 117 -5.25 -43.36 -6.05
CA GLU A 117 -4.49 -44.01 -4.98
C GLU A 117 -5.12 -43.80 -3.60
N ARG A 118 -5.63 -42.59 -3.31
CA ARG A 118 -6.35 -42.32 -2.05
C ARG A 118 -7.66 -43.11 -1.92
N ARG A 119 -8.37 -43.35 -3.03
CA ARG A 119 -9.61 -44.14 -3.04
C ARG A 119 -9.34 -45.63 -2.83
N ASP A 120 -8.19 -46.12 -3.26
CA ASP A 120 -7.81 -47.53 -3.12
C ASP A 120 -7.31 -47.87 -1.69
N VAL A 121 -6.96 -46.87 -0.87
CA VAL A 121 -6.48 -47.04 0.51
C VAL A 121 -7.59 -46.92 1.57
N GLU A 122 -8.72 -46.26 1.29
CA GLU A 122 -9.79 -46.05 2.28
C GLU A 122 -10.90 -47.12 2.18
N PRO A 123 -11.11 -47.99 3.19
CA PRO A 123 -12.17 -48.98 3.14
C PRO A 123 -13.53 -48.29 3.29
N LYS A 124 -14.46 -48.56 2.35
CA LYS A 124 -15.80 -47.96 2.37
C LYS A 124 -16.54 -48.31 3.67
N ARG A 125 -16.75 -47.30 4.52
CA ARG A 125 -17.67 -47.40 5.67
C ARG A 125 -19.08 -47.76 5.15
N PRO A 126 -19.75 -48.75 5.75
CA PRO A 126 -21.09 -49.15 5.30
C PRO A 126 -22.09 -48.01 5.52
N ALA A 127 -22.97 -47.81 4.54
CA ALA A 127 -23.97 -46.74 4.55
C ALA A 127 -24.92 -46.85 5.75
N ALA A 128 -24.97 -45.81 6.58
CA ALA A 128 -25.92 -45.70 7.68
C ALA A 128 -27.35 -45.57 7.13
N LYS A 129 -28.23 -46.51 7.48
CA LYS A 129 -29.66 -46.48 7.11
C LYS A 129 -30.36 -45.35 7.89
N GLN A 130 -31.05 -44.46 7.18
CA GLN A 130 -31.81 -43.37 7.79
C GLN A 130 -33.07 -43.88 8.51
N PRO A 131 -33.45 -43.34 9.68
CA PRO A 131 -34.68 -43.72 10.35
C PRO A 131 -35.90 -43.11 9.64
N LYS A 132 -36.93 -43.94 9.41
CA LYS A 132 -38.19 -43.51 8.79
C LYS A 132 -38.91 -42.53 9.72
N ARG A 133 -39.24 -41.34 9.21
CA ARG A 133 -40.08 -40.37 9.92
C ARG A 133 -41.51 -40.89 9.96
N VAL A 134 -42.04 -41.11 11.16
CA VAL A 134 -43.45 -41.45 11.35
C VAL A 134 -44.26 -40.16 11.28
N VAL A 135 -45.17 -40.08 10.31
CA VAL A 135 -46.18 -39.02 10.22
C VAL A 135 -47.34 -39.48 11.09
N VAL A 136 -47.63 -38.74 12.16
CA VAL A 136 -48.88 -38.87 12.91
C VAL A 136 -49.86 -37.86 12.33
N ASN A 137 -50.98 -38.35 11.81
CA ASN A 137 -52.09 -37.52 11.36
C ASN A 137 -53.01 -37.17 12.54
N PHE A 138 -53.62 -36.00 12.42
CA PHE A 138 -54.50 -35.31 13.37
C PHE A 138 -55.66 -36.16 13.91
#